data_AF-A0A3D2V5B0-F1
#
_entry.id   AF-A0A3D2V5B0-F1
#
_cell.length_a   1.000
_cell.length_b   1.000
_cell.length_c   1.000
_cell.angle_alpha   90.00
_cell.angle_beta   90.00
_cell.angle_gamma   90.00
#
_symmetry.space_group_name_H-M   'P 1'
#
loop_
_entity.id
_entity.type
_entity.pdbx_description
1 polymer ?
#
loop_
_entity_poly.entity_id
_entity_poly.type
_entity_poly.pdbx_seq_one_letter_code
_entity_poly.pdbx_strand_id
1 'polypeptide(L)'
;MASRAKRSAVGTFGFQYGGFIVERGRVSSEPISSIDCRLDFPLDWRILLIQPQSGIGLSGPRESDAFQSAPVVPKDTTEQLIGLIRDHIIPAITARDFNSFSSSISKYGNIAGSCFSSIQGGPYNGPELNERVNWLLQHGARGVGQSSWGPTLFSFFESSEDANEFVQTLPQDTANPLSLTVVQANNEGARITVSNDAST
;
A
#
# COMPACT_ATOMS: atom_id res chain seq x y z
N MET A 1 -14.70 -16.17 12.83
CA MET A 1 -14.01 -14.98 12.28
C MET A 1 -12.52 -15.30 12.19
N ALA A 2 -11.95 -15.25 10.99
CA ALA A 2 -10.52 -15.49 10.78
C ALA A 2 -9.70 -14.53 11.66
N SER A 3 -8.54 -14.96 12.16
CA SER A 3 -7.62 -14.20 13.03
C SER A 3 -7.07 -12.88 12.46
N ARG A 4 -7.62 -12.40 11.32
CA ARG A 4 -7.26 -11.22 10.54
C ARG A 4 -8.12 -10.01 10.94
N ALA A 5 -7.94 -9.50 12.16
CA ALA A 5 -8.44 -8.20 12.61
C ALA A 5 -7.84 -7.76 13.97
N LYS A 6 -6.81 -8.47 14.47
CA LYS A 6 -6.32 -8.27 15.83
C LYS A 6 -5.63 -6.92 16.05
N ARG A 7 -5.10 -6.32 14.97
CA ARG A 7 -4.32 -5.08 14.97
C ARG A 7 -4.87 -4.03 14.00
N SER A 8 -5.19 -4.46 12.78
CA SER A 8 -5.84 -3.63 11.76
C SER A 8 -6.94 -4.43 11.06
N ALA A 9 -8.03 -3.75 10.72
CA ALA A 9 -9.14 -4.23 9.93
C ALA A 9 -9.29 -3.48 8.60
N VAL A 10 -8.27 -2.72 8.18
CA VAL A 10 -8.26 -2.02 6.88
C VAL A 10 -8.56 -2.96 5.71
N GLY A 11 -8.08 -4.21 5.75
CA GLY A 11 -8.38 -5.21 4.73
C GLY A 11 -9.85 -5.68 4.74
N THR A 12 -10.47 -5.75 5.92
CA THR A 12 -11.91 -6.05 6.06
C THR A 12 -12.75 -4.91 5.48
N PHE A 13 -12.36 -3.66 5.78
CA PHE A 13 -13.03 -2.49 5.22
C PHE A 13 -12.81 -2.36 3.71
N GLY A 14 -11.62 -2.68 3.21
CA GLY A 14 -11.32 -2.71 1.77
C GLY A 14 -12.16 -3.75 1.04
N PHE A 15 -12.36 -4.93 1.64
CA PHE A 15 -13.28 -5.93 1.11
C PHE A 15 -14.72 -5.41 1.08
N GLN A 16 -15.19 -4.75 2.15
CA GLN A 16 -16.58 -4.35 2.27
C GLN A 16 -16.94 -3.11 1.42
N TYR A 17 -16.05 -2.12 1.35
CA TYR A 17 -16.38 -0.78 0.85
C TYR A 17 -15.53 -0.33 -0.35
N GLY A 18 -14.37 -0.97 -0.57
CA GLY A 18 -13.38 -0.47 -1.51
C GLY A 18 -12.86 0.94 -1.17
N GLY A 19 -12.18 1.55 -2.14
CA GLY A 19 -11.69 2.92 -2.08
C GLY A 19 -10.43 3.10 -1.24
N PHE A 20 -10.16 4.36 -0.89
CA PHE A 20 -9.08 4.74 0.03
C PHE A 20 -9.63 4.78 1.46
N ILE A 21 -8.98 4.04 2.36
CA ILE A 21 -9.47 3.84 3.74
C ILE A 21 -8.39 4.24 4.74
N VAL A 22 -8.79 5.04 5.72
CA VAL A 22 -8.02 5.35 6.92
C VAL A 22 -8.74 4.72 8.10
N GLU A 23 -8.02 3.92 8.87
CA GLU A 23 -8.48 3.27 10.09
C GLU A 23 -7.74 3.89 11.28
N ARG A 24 -8.43 4.13 12.40
CA ARG A 24 -7.88 4.80 13.58
C ARG A 24 -6.92 3.94 14.43
N GLY A 25 -6.76 2.67 14.08
CA GLY A 25 -6.09 1.67 14.90
C GLY A 25 -6.99 1.17 16.05
N ARG A 26 -6.73 -0.05 16.53
CA ARG A 26 -7.59 -0.70 17.52
C ARG A 26 -7.24 -0.26 18.95
N VAL A 27 -8.23 0.21 19.72
CA VAL A 27 -8.11 0.35 21.17
C VAL A 27 -8.56 -0.93 21.90
N SER A 28 -8.10 -1.15 23.14
CA SER A 28 -8.35 -2.42 23.85
C SER A 28 -9.82 -2.71 24.14
N SER A 29 -10.67 -1.68 24.20
CA SER A 29 -12.09 -1.76 24.52
C SER A 29 -12.99 -2.16 23.35
N GLU A 30 -12.48 -2.21 22.12
CA GLU A 30 -13.30 -2.49 20.93
C GLU A 30 -12.94 -3.83 20.25
N PRO A 31 -13.93 -4.52 19.66
CA PRO A 31 -13.71 -5.78 18.96
C PRO A 31 -12.96 -5.59 17.63
N ILE A 32 -13.17 -4.45 16.96
CA ILE A 32 -12.58 -4.06 15.69
C ILE A 32 -12.36 -2.55 15.72
N SER A 33 -11.28 -2.05 15.09
CA SER A 33 -11.08 -0.60 14.95
C SER A 33 -12.12 -0.01 14.00
N SER A 34 -12.42 1.28 14.12
CA SER A 34 -13.32 1.95 13.17
C SER A 34 -12.56 2.55 12.00
N ILE A 35 -13.28 2.67 10.90
CA ILE A 35 -12.93 3.62 9.84
C ILE A 35 -12.96 5.03 10.41
N ASP A 36 -11.92 5.80 10.11
CA ASP A 36 -11.86 7.25 10.32
C ASP A 36 -12.27 7.98 9.04
N CYS A 37 -11.80 7.47 7.88
CA CYS A 37 -12.11 8.03 6.57
C CYS A 37 -12.26 6.94 5.51
N ARG A 38 -13.25 7.09 4.62
CA ARG A 38 -13.38 6.33 3.37
C ARG A 38 -13.66 7.29 2.24
N LEU A 39 -12.84 7.25 1.20
CA LEU A 39 -12.95 8.10 0.01
C LEU A 39 -12.93 7.26 -1.26
N ASP A 40 -13.62 7.72 -2.31
CA ASP A 40 -13.40 7.16 -3.63
C ASP A 40 -11.97 7.52 -4.08
N PHE A 41 -11.25 6.51 -4.56
CA PHE A 41 -9.98 6.72 -5.23
C PHE A 41 -10.24 7.28 -6.64
N PRO A 42 -9.49 8.29 -7.13
CA PRO A 42 -9.71 8.86 -8.44
C PRO A 42 -9.67 7.80 -9.55
N LEU A 43 -10.72 7.77 -10.39
CA LEU A 43 -10.89 6.72 -11.40
C LEU A 43 -9.87 6.81 -12.54
N ASP A 44 -9.33 8.00 -12.78
CA ASP A 44 -8.36 8.24 -13.85
C ASP A 44 -6.97 7.71 -13.46
N TRP A 45 -6.66 7.75 -12.16
CA TRP A 45 -5.36 7.32 -11.66
C TRP A 45 -5.18 5.80 -11.81
N ARG A 46 -3.92 5.40 -11.98
CA ARG A 46 -3.51 3.99 -12.05
C ARG A 46 -2.54 3.67 -10.94
N ILE A 47 -2.58 2.41 -10.52
CA ILE A 47 -1.63 1.81 -9.60
C ILE A 47 -0.83 0.81 -10.42
N LEU A 48 0.49 0.96 -10.42
CA LEU A 48 1.38 -0.06 -10.96
C LEU A 48 1.79 -0.98 -9.83
N LEU A 49 1.42 -2.26 -9.93
CA LEU A 49 1.93 -3.31 -9.05
C LEU A 49 3.25 -3.81 -9.62
N ILE A 50 4.28 -3.79 -8.79
CA ILE A 50 5.66 -4.07 -9.16
C ILE A 50 6.12 -5.25 -8.29
N GLN A 51 6.21 -6.42 -8.90
CA GLN A 51 6.47 -7.67 -8.21
C GLN A 51 7.82 -8.24 -8.66
N PRO A 52 8.81 -8.34 -7.76
CA PRO A 52 10.00 -9.12 -8.03
C PRO A 52 9.64 -10.60 -8.25
N GLN A 53 10.37 -11.30 -9.12
CA GLN A 53 10.16 -12.73 -9.35
C GLN A 53 10.55 -13.61 -8.16
N SER A 54 11.40 -13.10 -7.26
CA SER A 54 11.86 -13.78 -6.05
C SER A 54 11.66 -12.89 -4.82
N GLY A 55 11.65 -13.52 -3.64
CA GLY A 55 11.43 -12.83 -2.37
C GLY A 55 10.12 -13.24 -1.73
N ILE A 56 10.11 -13.27 -0.40
CA ILE A 56 8.97 -13.69 0.40
C ILE A 56 8.76 -12.64 1.48
N GLY A 57 7.58 -12.04 1.50
CA GLY A 57 7.15 -11.20 2.62
C GLY A 57 6.87 -12.02 3.86
N LEU A 58 6.85 -11.37 5.03
CA LEU A 58 6.45 -12.04 6.26
C LEU A 58 4.93 -12.27 6.26
N SER A 59 4.52 -13.45 6.76
CA SER A 59 3.11 -13.79 6.94
C SER A 59 2.94 -14.76 8.12
N GLY A 60 1.73 -14.75 8.71
CA GLY A 60 1.35 -15.72 9.73
C GLY A 60 2.20 -15.60 11.02
N PRO A 61 2.77 -16.70 11.54
CA PRO A 61 3.59 -16.66 12.75
C PRO A 61 4.79 -15.72 12.64
N ARG A 62 5.50 -15.74 11.50
CA ARG A 62 6.69 -14.88 11.28
C ARG A 62 6.35 -13.39 11.32
N GLU A 63 5.21 -13.01 10.75
CA GLU A 63 4.69 -11.65 10.86
C GLU A 63 4.34 -11.30 12.32
N SER A 64 3.70 -12.23 13.03
CA SER A 64 3.33 -12.02 14.43
C SER A 64 4.55 -11.78 15.32
N ASP A 65 5.62 -12.57 15.12
CA ASP A 65 6.90 -12.47 15.83
C ASP A 65 7.66 -11.20 15.46
N ALA A 66 7.65 -10.81 14.17
CA ALA A 66 8.23 -9.55 13.72
C ALA A 66 7.59 -8.35 14.43
N PHE A 67 6.26 -8.31 14.51
CA PHE A 67 5.57 -7.24 15.24
C PHE A 67 5.82 -7.27 16.76
N GLN A 68 6.06 -8.44 17.36
CA GLN A 68 6.38 -8.54 18.79
C GLN A 68 7.82 -8.13 19.10
N SER A 69 8.74 -8.38 18.17
CA SER A 69 10.16 -8.04 18.30
C SER A 69 10.51 -6.65 17.79
N ALA A 70 9.59 -5.99 17.06
CA ALA A 70 9.77 -4.64 16.58
C ALA A 70 9.94 -3.65 17.75
N PRO A 71 10.84 -2.66 17.63
CA PRO A 71 10.95 -1.58 18.60
C PRO A 71 9.63 -0.85 18.76
N VAL A 72 9.41 -0.29 19.96
CA VAL A 72 8.28 0.62 20.18
C VAL A 72 8.46 1.84 19.27
N VAL A 73 7.44 2.12 18.46
CA VAL A 73 7.45 3.30 17.58
C VAL A 73 7.39 4.57 18.44
N PRO A 74 8.30 5.54 18.24
CA PRO A 74 8.26 6.80 18.98
C PRO A 74 6.93 7.55 18.78
N LYS A 75 6.48 8.26 19.82
CA LYS A 75 5.23 9.03 19.77
C LYS A 75 5.26 10.07 18.66
N ASP A 76 6.37 10.81 18.53
CA ASP A 76 6.54 11.85 17.52
C ASP A 76 6.46 11.28 16.09
N THR A 77 6.97 10.08 15.86
CA THR A 77 6.83 9.37 14.58
C THR A 77 5.38 9.02 14.30
N THR A 78 4.64 8.57 15.31
CA THR A 78 3.21 8.29 15.19
C THR A 78 2.43 9.56 14.87
N GLU A 79 2.70 10.66 15.57
CA GLU A 79 2.08 11.97 15.33
C GLU A 79 2.39 12.49 13.92
N GLN A 80 3.63 12.31 13.46
CA GLN A 80 4.04 12.67 12.10
C GLN A 80 3.28 11.88 11.03
N LEU A 81 3.10 10.57 11.21
CA LEU A 81 2.34 9.72 10.28
C LEU A 81 0.85 10.11 10.25
N ILE A 82 0.25 10.37 11.42
CA ILE A 82 -1.14 10.85 11.52
C ILE A 82 -1.28 12.21 10.83
N GLY A 83 -0.35 13.13 11.08
CA GLY A 83 -0.30 14.44 10.43
C GLY A 83 -0.18 14.33 8.91
N LEU A 84 0.68 13.44 8.38
CA LEU A 84 0.79 13.19 6.94
C LEU A 84 -0.53 12.72 6.33
N ILE A 85 -1.26 11.84 7.01
CA ILE A 85 -2.57 11.38 6.54
C ILE A 85 -3.56 12.55 6.51
N ARG A 86 -3.72 13.24 7.65
CA ARG A 86 -4.75 14.26 7.85
C ARG A 86 -4.50 15.52 7.03
N ASP A 87 -3.26 15.99 7.01
CA ASP A 87 -2.91 17.33 6.51
C ASP A 87 -2.43 17.30 5.04
N HIS A 88 -2.08 16.12 4.51
CA HIS A 88 -1.56 15.99 3.15
C HIS A 88 -2.29 14.94 2.30
N ILE A 89 -2.34 13.67 2.73
CA ILE A 89 -2.88 12.59 1.88
C ILE A 89 -4.39 12.74 1.65
N ILE A 90 -5.17 12.95 2.71
CA ILE A 90 -6.64 13.13 2.62
C ILE A 90 -7.01 14.37 1.79
N PRO A 91 -6.40 15.55 2.02
CA PRO A 91 -6.64 16.71 1.15
C PRO A 91 -6.27 16.46 -0.30
N ALA A 92 -5.11 15.84 -0.57
CA ALA A 92 -4.62 15.61 -1.92
C ALA A 92 -5.53 14.68 -2.73
N ILE A 93 -5.97 13.56 -2.14
CA ILE A 93 -6.90 12.65 -2.83
C ILE A 93 -8.27 13.29 -3.07
N THR A 94 -8.77 14.07 -2.10
CA THR A 94 -10.06 14.78 -2.20
C THR A 94 -10.02 15.86 -3.29
N ALA A 95 -8.91 16.61 -3.37
CA ALA A 95 -8.68 17.64 -4.38
C ALA A 95 -8.25 17.07 -5.74
N ARG A 96 -8.03 15.74 -5.85
CA ARG A 96 -7.41 15.07 -7.00
C ARG A 96 -6.06 15.68 -7.39
N ASP A 97 -5.29 16.12 -6.39
CA ASP A 97 -3.91 16.56 -6.57
C ASP A 97 -2.98 15.36 -6.52
N PHE A 98 -2.64 14.85 -7.70
CA PHE A 98 -1.81 13.66 -7.84
C PHE A 98 -0.39 13.85 -7.30
N ASN A 99 0.21 15.02 -7.52
CA ASN A 99 1.60 15.27 -7.14
C ASN A 99 1.73 15.34 -5.62
N SER A 100 0.79 16.02 -4.95
CA SER A 100 0.74 16.04 -3.48
C SER A 100 0.42 14.66 -2.92
N PHE A 101 -0.49 13.90 -3.54
CA PHE A 101 -0.85 12.56 -3.09
C PHE A 101 0.34 11.59 -3.19
N SER A 102 0.95 11.48 -4.37
CA SER A 102 2.02 10.53 -4.63
C SER A 102 3.26 10.83 -3.77
N SER A 103 3.69 12.08 -3.69
CA SER A 103 4.82 12.47 -2.82
C SER A 103 4.54 12.16 -1.34
N SER A 104 3.32 12.42 -0.86
CA SER A 104 2.93 12.15 0.53
C SER A 104 2.85 10.66 0.84
N ILE A 105 2.36 9.83 -0.07
CA ILE A 105 2.33 8.37 0.09
C ILE A 105 3.74 7.79 0.14
N SER A 106 4.66 8.22 -0.72
CA SER A 106 6.07 7.79 -0.63
C SER A 106 6.70 8.16 0.71
N LYS A 107 6.47 9.39 1.17
CA LYS A 107 6.98 9.85 2.46
C LYS A 107 6.40 9.04 3.62
N TYR A 108 5.08 8.80 3.60
CA TYR A 108 4.40 7.97 4.60
C TYR A 108 4.95 6.56 4.62
N GLY A 109 5.05 5.91 3.45
CA GLY A 109 5.57 4.54 3.31
C GLY A 109 7.01 4.41 3.80
N ASN A 110 7.86 5.39 3.50
CA ASN A 110 9.23 5.43 3.99
C ASN A 110 9.31 5.51 5.52
N ILE A 111 8.60 6.47 6.14
CA ILE A 111 8.60 6.63 7.61
C ILE A 111 8.00 5.40 8.31
N ALA A 112 6.87 4.90 7.82
CA ALA A 112 6.20 3.74 8.39
C ALA A 112 7.09 2.49 8.28
N GLY A 113 7.70 2.27 7.11
CA GLY A 113 8.63 1.18 6.89
C GLY A 113 9.91 1.29 7.72
N SER A 114 10.43 2.51 7.93
CA SER A 114 11.63 2.76 8.74
C SER A 114 11.48 2.30 10.19
N CYS A 115 10.25 2.30 10.72
CA CYS A 115 9.94 1.77 12.05
C CYS A 115 10.31 0.28 12.19
N PHE A 116 10.40 -0.45 11.08
CA PHE A 116 10.73 -1.87 11.03
C PHE A 116 12.11 -2.15 10.42
N SER A 117 12.99 -1.13 10.34
CA SER A 117 14.31 -1.26 9.70
C SER A 117 15.19 -2.36 10.31
N SER A 118 15.07 -2.62 11.62
CA SER A 118 15.82 -3.71 12.28
C SER A 118 15.41 -5.11 11.81
N ILE A 119 14.22 -5.24 11.23
CA ILE A 119 13.67 -6.50 10.72
C ILE A 119 13.83 -6.58 9.20
N GLN A 120 13.56 -5.48 8.50
CA GLN A 120 13.57 -5.41 7.05
C GLN A 120 14.94 -5.09 6.45
N GLY A 121 15.89 -4.57 7.23
CA GLY A 121 17.16 -4.04 6.71
C GLY A 121 17.03 -2.66 6.06
N GLY A 122 15.93 -1.95 6.32
CA GLY A 122 15.63 -0.62 5.79
C GLY A 122 14.13 -0.30 5.80
N PRO A 123 13.71 0.81 5.20
CA PRO A 123 12.29 1.14 5.02
C PRO A 123 11.49 0.08 4.25
N TYR A 124 12.14 -0.67 3.37
CA TYR A 124 11.52 -1.73 2.57
C TYR A 124 12.18 -3.09 2.86
N ASN A 125 11.50 -4.19 2.52
CA ASN A 125 11.92 -5.56 2.84
C ASN A 125 13.17 -5.96 2.04
N GLY A 126 14.32 -5.94 2.73
CA GLY A 126 15.61 -6.39 2.23
C GLY A 126 16.33 -5.33 1.40
N PRO A 127 17.66 -5.48 1.24
CA PRO A 127 18.47 -4.54 0.45
C PRO A 127 17.97 -4.43 -0.99
N GLU A 128 17.54 -5.55 -1.58
CA GLU A 128 17.01 -5.60 -2.95
C GLU A 128 15.82 -4.65 -3.15
N LEU A 129 14.80 -4.68 -2.28
CA LEU A 129 13.66 -3.77 -2.45
C LEU A 129 14.03 -2.31 -2.20
N ASN A 130 14.96 -2.02 -1.28
CA ASN A 130 15.42 -0.66 -1.06
C ASN A 130 16.16 -0.11 -2.31
N GLU A 131 17.00 -0.94 -2.94
CA GLU A 131 17.64 -0.60 -4.22
C GLU A 131 16.60 -0.42 -5.33
N ARG A 132 15.61 -1.30 -5.42
CA ARG A 132 14.52 -1.22 -6.41
C ARG A 132 13.69 0.05 -6.26
N VAL A 133 13.34 0.45 -5.04
CA VAL A 133 12.61 1.71 -4.81
C VAL A 133 13.42 2.90 -5.32
N ASN A 134 14.72 2.96 -5.00
CA ASN A 134 15.59 4.04 -5.48
C ASN A 134 15.69 4.05 -7.01
N TRP A 135 15.86 2.87 -7.63
CA TRP A 135 15.92 2.72 -9.08
C TRP A 135 14.61 3.15 -9.75
N LEU A 136 13.45 2.76 -9.23
CA LEU A 136 12.14 3.19 -9.75
C LEU A 136 11.97 4.71 -9.70
N LEU A 137 12.34 5.34 -8.57
CA LEU A 137 12.27 6.80 -8.40
C LEU A 137 13.18 7.53 -9.41
N GLN A 138 14.39 7.01 -9.66
CA GLN A 138 15.32 7.57 -10.65
C GLN A 138 14.77 7.51 -12.09
N HIS A 139 13.89 6.56 -12.38
CA HIS A 139 13.25 6.41 -13.69
C HIS A 139 11.87 7.09 -13.76
N GLY A 140 11.50 7.90 -12.77
CA GLY A 140 10.29 8.71 -12.81
C GLY A 140 9.05 8.08 -12.18
N ALA A 141 9.17 6.95 -11.48
CA ALA A 141 8.05 6.43 -10.69
C ALA A 141 7.68 7.43 -9.58
N ARG A 142 6.38 7.62 -9.36
CA ARG A 142 5.84 8.55 -8.35
C ARG A 142 5.06 7.76 -7.30
N GLY A 143 5.16 8.17 -6.03
CA GLY A 143 4.43 7.51 -4.95
C GLY A 143 4.81 6.06 -4.73
N VAL A 144 6.09 5.73 -4.91
CA VAL A 144 6.62 4.40 -4.66
C VAL A 144 6.47 4.02 -3.19
N GLY A 145 5.95 2.83 -2.93
CA GLY A 145 5.83 2.24 -1.60
C GLY A 145 5.81 0.71 -1.65
N GLN A 146 5.65 0.08 -0.48
CA GLN A 146 5.58 -1.38 -0.33
C GLN A 146 4.21 -1.80 0.20
N SER A 147 3.64 -2.85 -0.36
CA SER A 147 2.44 -3.49 0.19
C SER A 147 2.83 -4.42 1.33
N SER A 148 2.34 -4.13 2.54
CA SER A 148 2.58 -4.93 3.75
C SER A 148 4.09 -5.20 3.98
N TRP A 149 4.49 -6.44 4.23
CA TRP A 149 5.88 -6.87 4.36
C TRP A 149 6.57 -7.17 3.01
N GLY A 150 5.99 -6.73 1.89
CA GLY A 150 6.47 -7.04 0.55
C GLY A 150 6.13 -8.47 0.09
N PRO A 151 6.71 -8.94 -1.03
CA PRO A 151 7.72 -8.23 -1.84
C PRO A 151 7.13 -7.22 -2.83
N THR A 152 5.80 -7.14 -2.94
CA THR A 152 5.16 -6.23 -3.90
C THR A 152 5.39 -4.77 -3.53
N LEU A 153 6.01 -4.04 -4.45
CA LEU A 153 6.03 -2.59 -4.47
C LEU A 153 4.85 -2.06 -5.28
N PHE A 154 4.50 -0.81 -5.08
CA PHE A 154 3.52 -0.11 -5.90
C PHE A 154 4.03 1.29 -6.26
N SER A 155 3.52 1.86 -7.36
CA SER A 155 3.60 3.28 -7.67
C SER A 155 2.29 3.77 -8.27
N PHE A 156 2.13 5.08 -8.44
CA PHE A 156 0.93 5.68 -9.02
C PHE A 156 1.23 6.45 -10.30
N PHE A 157 0.20 6.62 -11.12
CA PHE A 157 0.20 7.40 -12.36
C PHE A 157 -1.13 8.15 -12.50
N GLU A 158 -1.12 9.32 -13.14
CA GLU A 158 -2.33 10.15 -13.30
C GLU A 158 -3.33 9.56 -14.29
N SER A 159 -2.85 8.76 -15.25
CA SER A 159 -3.68 8.13 -16.25
C SER A 159 -3.18 6.73 -16.65
N SER A 160 -3.98 6.03 -17.47
CA SER A 160 -3.56 4.79 -18.13
C SER A 160 -2.39 4.99 -19.09
N GLU A 161 -2.37 6.11 -19.79
CA GLU A 161 -1.37 6.44 -20.80
C GLU A 161 -0.01 6.60 -20.12
N ASP A 162 0.07 7.42 -19.06
CA ASP A 162 1.28 7.61 -18.25
C ASP A 162 1.82 6.28 -17.69
N ALA A 163 0.93 5.43 -17.16
CA ALA A 163 1.32 4.14 -16.58
C ALA A 163 1.88 3.20 -17.65
N ASN A 164 1.24 3.13 -18.81
CA ASN A 164 1.65 2.27 -19.91
C ASN A 164 2.95 2.76 -20.55
N GLU A 165 3.12 4.08 -20.72
CA GLU A 165 4.36 4.68 -21.20
C GLU A 165 5.52 4.36 -20.24
N PHE A 166 5.31 4.50 -18.93
CA PHE A 166 6.32 4.12 -17.94
C PHE A 166 6.70 2.63 -18.06
N VAL A 167 5.72 1.73 -18.15
CA VAL A 167 6.00 0.28 -18.30
C VAL A 167 6.79 -0.03 -19.56
N GLN A 168 6.51 0.66 -20.68
CA GLN A 168 7.22 0.46 -21.95
C GLN A 168 8.65 1.03 -21.94
N THR A 169 8.87 2.14 -21.24
CA THR A 169 10.15 2.87 -21.22
C THR A 169 11.07 2.47 -20.07
N LEU A 170 10.55 1.81 -19.04
CA LEU A 170 11.32 1.34 -17.91
C LEU A 170 12.39 0.33 -18.38
N PRO A 171 13.69 0.55 -18.07
CA PRO A 171 14.74 -0.35 -18.49
C PRO A 171 14.55 -1.76 -17.92
N GLN A 172 14.78 -2.77 -18.76
CA GLN A 172 14.71 -4.16 -18.34
C GLN A 172 15.95 -4.53 -17.52
N ASP A 173 15.75 -4.98 -16.29
CA ASP A 173 16.78 -5.63 -15.49
C ASP A 173 16.64 -7.15 -15.61
N THR A 174 17.45 -7.74 -16.49
CA THR A 174 17.41 -9.19 -16.73
C THR A 174 17.98 -10.01 -15.58
N ALA A 175 18.79 -9.39 -14.69
CA ALA A 175 19.35 -10.08 -13.54
C ALA A 175 18.30 -10.23 -12.42
N ASN A 176 17.40 -9.25 -12.29
CA ASN A 176 16.33 -9.25 -11.29
C ASN A 176 15.02 -8.75 -11.94
N PRO A 177 14.38 -9.59 -12.75
CA PRO A 177 13.18 -9.23 -13.49
C PRO A 177 12.01 -8.87 -12.58
N LEU A 178 11.21 -7.90 -13.03
CA LEU A 178 9.98 -7.45 -12.38
C LEU A 178 8.76 -7.85 -13.22
N SER A 179 7.72 -8.36 -12.57
CA SER A 179 6.38 -8.40 -13.14
C SER A 179 5.67 -7.09 -12.85
N LEU A 180 5.18 -6.46 -13.91
CA LEU A 180 4.55 -5.14 -13.88
C LEU A 180 3.09 -5.28 -14.30
N THR A 181 2.16 -4.88 -13.42
CA THR A 181 0.73 -4.94 -13.70
C THR A 181 0.08 -3.59 -13.40
N VAL A 182 -0.45 -2.93 -14.42
CA VAL A 182 -1.24 -1.71 -14.25
C VAL A 182 -2.67 -2.09 -13.84
N VAL A 183 -3.13 -1.54 -12.72
CA VAL A 183 -4.47 -1.78 -12.19
C VAL A 183 -5.15 -0.45 -11.82
N GLN A 184 -6.46 -0.53 -11.56
CA GLN A 184 -7.26 0.55 -11.01
C GLN A 184 -7.73 0.18 -9.61
N ALA A 185 -7.90 1.18 -8.75
CA ALA A 185 -8.52 0.98 -7.45
C ALA A 185 -9.99 0.55 -7.61
N ASN A 186 -10.44 -0.39 -6.77
CA ASN A 186 -11.85 -0.75 -6.68
C ASN A 186 -12.54 0.12 -5.61
N ASN A 187 -13.49 0.96 -6.01
CA ASN A 187 -14.28 1.83 -5.12
C ASN A 187 -15.59 1.19 -4.61
N GLU A 188 -15.95 -0.01 -5.06
CA GLU A 188 -17.24 -0.65 -4.74
C GLU A 188 -17.12 -1.74 -3.66
N GLY A 189 -15.92 -2.27 -3.42
CA GLY A 189 -15.72 -3.42 -2.54
C GLY A 189 -16.23 -4.72 -3.17
N ALA A 190 -16.65 -5.68 -2.33
CA ALA A 190 -17.12 -6.99 -2.74
C ALA A 190 -18.61 -6.97 -3.12
N ARG A 191 -18.94 -7.62 -4.25
CA ARG A 191 -20.31 -7.81 -4.72
C ARG A 191 -20.64 -9.29 -4.76
N ILE A 192 -21.78 -9.67 -4.17
CA ILE A 192 -22.31 -11.03 -4.22
C ILE A 192 -23.45 -11.05 -5.24
N THR A 193 -23.31 -11.88 -6.26
CA THR A 193 -24.35 -12.11 -7.27
C THR A 193 -24.73 -13.58 -7.28
N VAL A 194 -26.02 -13.89 -7.25
CA VAL A 194 -26.52 -15.26 -7.44
C VAL A 194 -26.83 -15.43 -8.93
N SER A 195 -26.07 -16.29 -9.61
CA SER A 195 -26.37 -16.71 -10.97
C SER A 195 -27.30 -17.92 -10.91
N ASN A 196 -28.52 -17.78 -11.43
CA ASN A 196 -29.39 -18.93 -11.65
C ASN A 196 -28.98 -19.61 -12.96
N ASP A 197 -28.40 -20.81 -12.87
CA ASP A 197 -28.30 -21.71 -14.02
C ASP A 197 -29.70 -22.27 -14.30
N ALA A 198 -30.52 -21.49 -15.01
CA ALA A 198 -31.74 -21.98 -15.60
C ALA A 198 -31.39 -22.65 -16.94
N SER A 199 -31.00 -23.92 -16.88
CA SER A 199 -31.02 -24.80 -18.04
C SER A 199 -32.38 -25.52 -18.06
N THR A 200 -33.20 -25.10 -19.03
CA THR A 200 -34.39 -25.80 -19.52
C THR A 200 -34.09 -27.23 -19.98
#